data_AF-A0A7C3HDB7-F1
#
_entry.id   AF-A0A7C3HDB7-F1
#
_cell.length_a   1.000
_cell.length_b   1.000
_cell.length_c   1.000
_cell.angle_alpha   90.00
_cell.angle_beta   90.00
_cell.angle_gamma   90.00
#
_symmetry.space_group_name_H-M   'P 1'
#
loop_
_entity.id
_entity.type
_entity.pdbx_description
1 polymer ?
#
loop_
_entity_poly.entity_id
_entity_poly.type
_entity_poly.pdbx_seq_one_letter_code
_entity_poly.pdbx_strand_id
1 'polypeptide(L)'
;MNSVLPLFSDGAGGGSGTRHAALAALLAEAPGLWTAAQIRKQWPSKPAPKPAVIEQALAELEAQGLAHRLPGSRRTALWSARPLDVWLDEAAQRVEETLRTAAAPVPEKKLLAAVWPKELDPQPLRERLADMERARRLHVWAGKTPAWWRLSPAESVPELLLDTLGSRAMLRTEWLKQAKARLKGVPAGRWAAAAGELVSQGRVLLHTVRIDGKKVEACVRAEHRSALLDVYRPVLERLIEEWRRLGIREEEIRRFLAFEPRGAALAEEVFAELLRLERESPPPNPVSRLRRREALQHLSKEQFDAAALELLRKQFVYMAPHDHAMRLTAEERAELVADGAGTYYVSISARA
;
A
#
# COMPACT_ATOMS: atom_id res chain seq x y z
N MET A 1 2.34 20.38 49.06
CA MET A 1 3.17 20.94 50.14
C MET A 1 3.36 22.40 49.82
N ASN A 2 2.73 23.30 50.57
CA ASN A 2 2.79 24.75 50.35
C ASN A 2 4.13 25.26 50.86
N SER A 3 5.05 25.58 49.95
CA SER A 3 6.29 26.26 50.28
C SER A 3 5.97 27.72 50.56
N VAL A 4 6.01 28.11 51.83
CA VAL A 4 5.81 29.50 52.25
C VAL A 4 7.12 30.23 51.98
N LEU A 5 7.14 31.03 50.90
CA LEU A 5 8.24 31.95 50.59
C LEU A 5 8.40 33.01 51.70
N PRO A 6 9.62 33.55 51.91
CA PRO A 6 9.90 34.51 52.95
C PRO A 6 9.12 35.81 52.75
N LEU A 7 8.37 36.20 53.78
CA LEU A 7 7.64 37.44 53.91
C LEU A 7 8.59 38.64 53.80
N PHE A 8 8.41 39.48 52.78
CA PHE A 8 9.09 40.77 52.65
C PHE A 8 8.50 41.78 53.63
N SER A 9 9.36 42.53 54.33
CA SER A 9 9.00 43.53 55.32
C SER A 9 8.33 44.76 54.70
N ASP A 10 7.18 45.15 55.26
CA ASP A 10 6.39 46.32 54.90
C ASP A 10 7.14 47.63 55.20
N GLY A 11 7.65 48.27 54.14
CA GLY A 11 8.06 49.66 54.13
C GLY A 11 7.47 50.34 52.89
N ALA A 12 6.55 51.29 53.11
CA ALA A 12 5.80 52.00 52.09
C ALA A 12 6.73 52.81 51.16
N GLY A 13 7.20 52.14 50.10
CA GLY A 13 8.13 52.71 49.14
C GLY A 13 8.87 51.63 48.36
N GLY A 14 8.26 50.46 48.16
CA GLY A 14 8.85 49.37 47.38
C GLY A 14 9.25 49.88 46.00
N GLY A 15 10.54 50.17 45.84
CA GLY A 15 11.12 50.71 44.62
C GLY A 15 10.78 49.84 43.42
N SER A 16 10.80 50.41 42.23
CA SER A 16 10.50 49.69 40.99
C SER A 16 11.18 48.31 40.94
N GLY A 17 12.44 48.21 41.39
CA GLY A 17 13.22 46.97 41.42
C GLY A 17 12.62 45.80 42.22
N THR A 18 11.99 46.02 43.38
CA THR A 18 11.43 44.90 44.17
C THR A 18 10.20 44.29 43.51
N ARG A 19 9.43 45.11 42.78
CA ARG A 19 8.26 44.66 42.01
C ARG A 19 8.67 43.86 40.77
N HIS A 20 9.72 44.29 40.06
CA HIS A 20 10.28 43.57 38.93
C HIS A 20 10.79 42.19 39.34
N ALA A 21 11.53 42.11 40.45
CA ALA A 21 12.03 40.84 40.98
C ALA A 21 10.91 39.88 41.35
N ALA A 22 9.86 40.35 42.04
CA ALA A 22 8.72 39.52 42.40
C ALA A 22 7.94 38.99 41.19
N LEU A 23 7.77 39.83 40.16
CA LEU A 23 7.06 39.45 38.93
C LEU A 23 7.88 38.48 38.07
N ALA A 24 9.19 38.71 37.94
CA ALA A 24 10.10 37.79 37.26
C ALA A 24 10.14 36.42 37.98
N ALA A 25 10.20 36.42 39.32
CA ALA A 25 10.15 35.19 40.11
C ALA A 25 8.83 34.43 39.88
N LEU A 26 7.68 35.13 39.87
CA LEU A 26 6.38 34.52 39.60
C LEU A 26 6.31 33.88 38.20
N LEU A 27 6.83 34.57 37.18
CA LEU A 27 6.87 34.03 35.81
C LEU A 27 7.83 32.84 35.68
N ALA A 28 8.91 32.80 36.47
CA ALA A 28 9.91 31.75 36.47
C ALA A 28 9.49 30.50 37.26
N GLU A 29 8.80 30.65 38.39
CA GLU A 29 8.41 29.56 39.29
C GLU A 29 7.40 28.59 38.64
N ALA A 30 6.54 29.13 37.78
CA ALA A 30 5.58 28.35 37.02
C ALA A 30 5.64 28.78 35.55
N PRO A 31 6.45 28.08 34.70
CA PRO A 31 6.61 28.38 33.28
C PRO A 31 5.30 28.07 32.55
N GLY A 32 4.37 29.01 32.64
CA GLY A 32 3.03 28.94 32.13
C GLY A 32 2.66 30.20 31.37
N LEU A 33 1.38 30.27 31.01
CA LEU A 33 0.79 31.39 30.30
C LEU A 33 -0.06 32.19 31.27
N TRP A 34 0.27 33.47 31.41
CA TRP A 34 -0.30 34.32 32.44
C TRP A 34 -1.03 35.51 31.83
N THR A 35 -2.27 35.72 32.24
CA THR A 35 -2.95 37.02 32.08
C THR A 35 -2.58 37.93 33.24
N ALA A 36 -2.61 39.26 33.05
CA ALA A 36 -2.40 40.20 34.15
C ALA A 36 -3.39 39.99 35.32
N ALA A 37 -4.61 39.51 35.03
CA ALA A 37 -5.59 39.14 36.06
C ALA A 37 -5.15 37.92 36.89
N GLN A 38 -4.58 36.89 36.25
CA GLN A 38 -4.02 35.73 36.96
C GLN A 38 -2.80 36.12 37.79
N ILE A 39 -1.90 36.94 37.24
CA ILE A 39 -0.73 37.47 37.96
C ILE A 39 -1.18 38.23 39.21
N ARG A 40 -2.18 39.12 39.07
CA ARG A 40 -2.74 39.87 40.19
C ARG A 40 -3.34 38.96 41.26
N LYS A 41 -4.01 37.87 40.85
CA LYS A 41 -4.62 36.89 41.77
C LYS A 41 -3.56 36.12 42.57
N GLN A 42 -2.40 35.85 41.97
CA GLN A 42 -1.29 35.14 42.60
C GLN A 42 -0.23 36.09 43.19
N TRP A 43 -0.53 37.39 43.30
CA TRP A 43 0.42 38.35 43.79
C TRP A 43 0.78 38.06 45.27
N PRO A 44 2.07 38.03 45.64
CA PRO A 44 2.52 37.51 46.94
C PRO A 44 2.13 38.40 48.13
N SER A 45 1.94 39.71 47.94
CA SER A 45 1.59 40.67 49.00
C SER A 45 0.25 41.36 48.77
N LYS A 46 -0.39 41.83 49.85
CA LYS A 46 -1.61 42.65 49.76
C LYS A 46 -1.32 44.08 50.21
N PRO A 47 -1.89 45.10 49.54
CA PRO A 47 -2.81 45.01 48.40
C PRO A 47 -2.09 44.70 47.08
N ALA A 48 -2.70 43.84 46.24
CA ALA A 48 -2.17 43.54 44.91
C ALA A 48 -2.20 44.80 44.01
N PRO A 49 -1.17 45.06 43.20
CA PRO A 49 -1.13 46.22 42.32
C PRO A 49 -2.33 46.29 41.35
N LYS A 50 -2.64 47.52 40.90
CA LYS A 50 -3.66 47.73 39.87
C LYS A 50 -3.20 47.09 38.54
N PRO A 51 -4.12 46.58 37.69
CA PRO A 51 -3.75 45.93 36.42
C PRO A 51 -2.83 46.76 35.52
N ALA A 52 -3.06 48.07 35.41
CA ALA A 52 -2.21 48.96 34.61
C ALA A 52 -0.74 49.00 35.09
N VAL A 53 -0.53 48.91 36.41
CA VAL A 53 0.83 48.88 37.00
C VAL A 53 1.52 47.54 36.73
N ILE A 54 0.75 46.44 36.70
CA ILE A 54 1.26 45.11 36.35
C ILE A 54 1.67 45.09 34.87
N GLU A 55 0.82 45.59 33.97
CA GLU A 55 1.12 45.67 32.53
C GLU A 55 2.33 46.57 32.25
N GLN A 56 2.47 47.70 32.95
CA GLN A 56 3.65 48.55 32.83
C GLN A 56 4.93 47.81 33.28
N ALA A 57 4.89 47.14 34.44
CA ALA A 57 6.04 46.37 34.94
C ALA A 57 6.39 45.20 34.02
N LEU A 58 5.39 44.55 33.40
CA LEU A 58 5.60 43.50 32.40
C LEU A 58 6.26 44.04 31.13
N ALA A 59 5.86 45.23 30.66
CA ALA A 59 6.52 45.90 29.53
C ALA A 59 7.98 46.30 29.85
N GLU A 60 8.25 46.73 31.08
CA GLU A 60 9.62 47.02 31.55
C GLU A 60 10.47 45.74 31.64
N LEU A 61 9.91 44.61 32.10
CA LEU A 61 10.56 43.29 32.07
C LEU A 61 10.77 42.76 30.65
N GLU A 62 9.84 43.05 29.73
CA GLU A 62 9.98 42.70 28.31
C GLU A 62 11.14 43.44 27.65
N ALA A 63 11.30 44.73 27.96
CA ALA A 63 12.46 45.50 27.52
C ALA A 63 13.80 44.95 28.05
N GLN A 64 13.76 44.21 29.17
CA GLN A 64 14.92 43.54 29.76
C GLN A 64 15.09 42.08 29.28
N GLY A 65 14.18 41.56 28.46
CA GLY A 65 14.18 40.16 28.02
C GLY A 65 13.86 39.14 29.11
N LEU A 66 13.25 39.57 30.22
CA LEU A 66 12.86 38.71 31.35
C LEU A 66 11.39 38.26 31.30
N ALA A 67 10.58 38.93 30.49
CA ALA A 67 9.20 38.56 30.19
C ALA A 67 8.95 38.69 28.69
N HIS A 68 8.03 37.89 28.16
CA HIS A 68 7.67 37.93 26.76
C HIS A 68 6.16 38.01 26.61
N ARG A 69 5.71 38.98 25.81
CA ARG A 69 4.31 39.08 25.44
C ARG A 69 3.99 38.10 24.33
N LEU A 70 3.00 37.25 24.56
CA LEU A 70 2.56 36.20 23.66
C LEU A 70 1.15 36.49 23.12
N PRO A 71 0.85 36.12 21.86
CA PRO A 71 -0.48 36.31 21.29
C PRO A 71 -1.47 35.30 21.92
N GLY A 72 -2.45 35.81 22.67
CA GLY A 72 -3.52 34.99 23.24
C GLY A 72 -4.71 34.85 22.30
N SER A 73 -5.45 33.76 22.50
CA SER A 73 -6.74 33.54 21.86
C SER A 73 -7.69 34.70 22.16
N ARG A 74 -8.43 35.17 21.15
CA ARG A 74 -9.36 36.32 21.26
C ARG A 74 -8.70 37.67 21.56
N ARG A 75 -7.48 37.90 21.06
CA ARG A 75 -6.73 39.16 21.19
C ARG A 75 -6.36 39.53 22.64
N THR A 76 -6.32 38.55 23.55
CA THR A 76 -5.80 38.77 24.89
C THR A 76 -4.27 38.74 24.87
N ALA A 77 -3.63 39.62 25.64
CA ALA A 77 -2.18 39.52 25.86
C ALA A 77 -1.93 38.45 26.93
N LEU A 78 -1.06 37.51 26.60
CA LEU A 78 -0.52 36.55 27.56
C LEU A 78 0.95 36.87 27.82
N TRP A 79 1.41 36.54 29.01
CA TRP A 79 2.77 36.80 29.45
C TRP A 79 3.42 35.48 29.88
N SER A 80 4.69 35.32 29.54
CA SER A 80 5.49 34.15 29.92
C SER A 80 6.94 34.57 30.17
N ALA A 81 7.67 33.81 31.00
CA ALA A 81 9.13 33.93 31.10
C ALA A 81 9.84 33.40 29.85
N ARG A 82 9.14 32.68 28.97
CA ARG A 82 9.71 32.02 27.78
C ARG A 82 9.28 32.73 26.50
N PRO A 83 10.19 32.96 25.54
CA PRO A 83 9.85 33.59 24.26
C PRO A 83 8.98 32.65 23.40
N LEU A 84 8.23 33.23 22.47
CA LEU A 84 7.32 32.48 21.58
C LEU A 84 8.04 31.36 20.81
N ASP A 85 9.25 31.61 20.33
CA ASP A 85 10.03 30.65 19.53
C ASP A 85 10.29 29.35 20.30
N VAL A 86 10.56 29.46 21.60
CA VAL A 86 10.78 28.30 22.47
C VAL A 86 9.50 27.46 22.59
N TRP A 87 8.33 28.10 22.70
CA TRP A 87 7.03 27.39 22.66
C TRP A 87 6.79 26.72 21.31
N LEU A 88 7.13 27.40 20.20
CA LEU A 88 6.98 26.88 18.85
C LEU A 88 7.88 25.67 18.60
N ASP A 89 9.11 25.69 19.08
CA ASP A 89 10.06 24.57 18.93
C ASP A 89 9.59 23.34 19.70
N GLU A 90 9.14 23.50 20.94
CA GLU A 90 8.56 22.39 21.72
C GLU A 90 7.27 21.85 21.09
N ALA A 91 6.43 22.74 20.53
CA ALA A 91 5.23 22.31 19.82
C ALA A 91 5.59 21.56 18.53
N ALA A 92 6.57 22.03 17.76
CA ALA A 92 7.05 21.36 16.56
C ALA A 92 7.61 19.97 16.87
N GLN A 93 8.41 19.81 17.94
CA GLN A 93 8.88 18.50 18.40
C GLN A 93 7.72 17.57 18.76
N ARG A 94 6.72 18.07 19.50
CA ARG A 94 5.51 17.29 19.83
C ARG A 94 4.67 16.94 18.61
N VAL A 95 4.59 17.81 17.61
CA VAL A 95 3.95 17.52 16.32
C VAL A 95 4.65 16.34 15.65
N GLU A 96 5.97 16.36 15.55
CA GLU A 96 6.71 15.27 14.92
C GLU A 96 6.55 13.94 15.65
N GLU A 97 6.59 13.95 16.98
CA GLU A 97 6.37 12.74 17.78
C GLU A 97 4.95 12.18 17.59
N THR A 98 3.95 13.08 17.60
CA THR A 98 2.54 12.72 17.34
C THR A 98 2.37 12.12 15.95
N LEU A 99 2.99 12.72 14.92
CA LEU A 99 2.87 12.25 13.55
C LEU A 99 3.72 11.01 13.25
N ARG A 100 4.82 10.79 13.99
CA ARG A 100 5.67 9.59 13.87
C ARG A 100 4.89 8.32 14.23
N THR A 101 4.08 8.40 15.28
CA THR A 101 3.29 7.27 15.79
C THR A 101 1.89 7.17 15.16
N ALA A 102 1.44 8.20 14.45
CA ALA A 102 0.13 8.21 13.81
C ALA A 102 0.05 7.23 12.63
N ALA A 103 -0.92 6.30 12.68
CA ALA A 103 -1.21 5.35 11.60
C ALA A 103 -1.88 5.98 10.36
N ALA A 104 -2.42 7.20 10.50
CA ALA A 104 -3.13 7.91 9.45
C ALA A 104 -2.96 9.44 9.63
N PRO A 105 -3.26 10.25 8.59
CA PRO A 105 -3.23 11.70 8.68
C PRO A 105 -4.06 12.25 9.84
N VAL A 106 -3.49 13.18 10.59
CA VAL A 106 -4.12 13.77 11.78
C VAL A 106 -4.76 15.11 11.40
N PRO A 107 -6.08 15.31 11.61
CA PRO A 107 -6.73 16.59 11.35
C PRO A 107 -6.07 17.74 12.12
N GLU A 108 -5.85 18.90 11.50
CA GLU A 108 -5.16 20.04 12.11
C GLU A 108 -5.75 20.41 13.46
N LYS A 109 -7.09 20.47 13.57
CA LYS A 109 -7.77 20.76 14.84
C LYS A 109 -7.37 19.81 15.97
N LYS A 110 -7.24 18.51 15.68
CA LYS A 110 -6.85 17.49 16.66
C LYS A 110 -5.37 17.61 17.00
N LEU A 111 -4.54 17.89 16.00
CA LEU A 111 -3.10 18.10 16.18
C LEU A 111 -2.83 19.32 17.07
N LEU A 112 -3.40 20.47 16.74
CA LEU A 112 -3.28 21.71 17.52
C LEU A 112 -3.74 21.51 18.96
N ALA A 113 -4.88 20.85 19.18
CA ALA A 113 -5.39 20.58 20.53
C ALA A 113 -4.46 19.67 21.36
N ALA A 114 -3.65 18.83 20.72
CA ALA A 114 -2.73 17.92 21.40
C ALA A 114 -1.39 18.58 21.75
N VAL A 115 -0.92 19.52 20.93
CA VAL A 115 0.46 20.04 21.00
C VAL A 115 0.55 21.51 21.38
N TRP A 116 -0.55 22.27 21.26
CA TRP A 116 -0.57 23.72 21.47
C TRP A 116 -1.47 24.11 22.65
N PRO A 117 -1.03 25.01 23.55
CA PRO A 117 -1.89 25.56 24.58
C PRO A 117 -3.13 26.23 23.98
N LYS A 118 -4.32 25.91 24.50
CA LYS A 118 -5.60 26.46 24.01
C LYS A 118 -5.73 27.97 24.23
N GLU A 119 -4.95 28.50 25.17
CA GLU A 119 -4.90 29.91 25.53
C GLU A 119 -4.16 30.75 24.50
N LEU A 120 -3.17 30.18 23.78
CA LEU A 120 -2.40 30.87 22.75
C LEU A 120 -3.15 30.93 21.41
N ASP A 121 -2.86 31.96 20.63
CA ASP A 121 -3.26 32.00 19.22
C ASP A 121 -2.59 30.84 18.46
N PRO A 122 -3.33 29.98 17.74
CA PRO A 122 -2.74 28.92 16.94
C PRO A 122 -2.03 29.41 15.67
N GLN A 123 -2.21 30.67 15.26
CA GLN A 123 -1.69 31.17 13.99
C GLN A 123 -0.15 31.04 13.83
N PRO A 124 0.68 31.40 14.82
CA PRO A 124 2.14 31.20 14.73
C PRO A 124 2.52 29.72 14.55
N LEU A 125 1.81 28.79 15.21
CA LEU A 125 2.06 27.38 15.01
C LEU A 125 1.63 26.90 13.61
N ARG A 126 0.55 27.44 13.03
CA ARG A 126 0.18 27.13 11.64
C ARG A 126 1.24 27.56 10.64
N GLU A 127 1.82 28.74 10.84
CA GLU A 127 2.94 29.23 10.01
C GLU A 127 4.16 28.31 10.15
N ARG A 128 4.47 27.87 11.38
CA ARG A 128 5.50 26.87 11.65
C ARG A 128 5.23 25.53 10.98
N LEU A 129 3.98 25.05 10.95
CA LEU A 129 3.60 23.85 10.20
C LEU A 129 3.84 24.03 8.70
N ALA A 130 3.50 25.19 8.13
CA ALA A 130 3.78 25.49 6.72
C ALA A 130 5.29 25.55 6.42
N ASP A 131 6.13 26.04 7.34
CA ASP A 131 7.58 25.96 7.23
C ASP A 131 8.06 24.50 7.22
N MET A 132 7.54 23.67 8.13
CA MET A 132 7.89 22.24 8.20
C MET A 132 7.45 21.49 6.93
N GLU A 133 6.33 21.88 6.33
CA GLU A 133 5.87 21.35 5.04
C GLU A 133 6.82 21.73 3.90
N ARG A 134 7.22 23.01 3.82
CA ARG A 134 8.20 23.49 2.83
C ARG A 134 9.54 22.77 2.98
N ALA A 135 9.93 22.44 4.21
CA ALA A 135 11.10 21.64 4.54
C ALA A 135 10.91 20.12 4.31
N ARG A 136 9.74 19.67 3.82
CA ARG A 136 9.38 18.26 3.59
C ARG A 136 9.51 17.37 4.84
N ARG A 137 9.36 17.94 6.03
CA ARG A 137 9.31 17.18 7.29
C ARG A 137 7.93 16.58 7.56
N LEU A 138 6.91 17.17 6.96
CA LEU A 138 5.52 16.75 7.01
C LEU A 138 4.82 17.14 5.71
N HIS A 139 3.66 16.55 5.46
CA HIS A 139 2.87 16.79 4.27
C HIS A 139 1.45 17.16 4.65
N VAL A 140 0.89 18.14 3.94
CA VAL A 140 -0.52 18.46 4.03
C VAL A 140 -1.36 17.46 3.25
N TRP A 141 -2.46 17.03 3.86
CA TRP A 141 -3.47 16.16 3.28
C TRP A 141 -4.72 16.99 3.03
N ALA A 142 -5.03 17.18 1.75
CA ALA A 142 -6.15 17.99 1.32
C ALA A 142 -7.50 17.39 1.80
N GLY A 143 -8.45 18.26 2.14
CA GLY A 143 -9.77 17.85 2.61
C GLY A 143 -10.58 19.06 3.05
N LYS A 144 -11.78 18.83 3.60
CA LYS A 144 -12.61 19.90 4.16
C LYS A 144 -11.88 20.66 5.28
N THR A 145 -11.05 19.94 6.03
CA THR A 145 -10.10 20.48 6.99
C THR A 145 -8.72 19.91 6.65
N PRO A 146 -7.66 20.72 6.65
CA PRO A 146 -6.31 20.22 6.45
C PRO A 146 -5.99 19.15 7.50
N ALA A 147 -5.33 18.09 7.05
CA ALA A 147 -4.73 17.09 7.91
C ALA A 147 -3.23 17.04 7.64
N TRP A 148 -2.47 16.59 8.62
CA TRP A 148 -1.02 16.57 8.56
C TRP A 148 -0.53 15.15 8.80
N TRP A 149 0.49 14.73 8.04
CA TRP A 149 1.14 13.44 8.24
C TRP A 149 2.59 13.46 7.81
N ARG A 150 3.38 12.50 8.29
CA ARG A 150 4.80 12.38 7.95
C ARG A 150 5.05 11.88 6.52
N LEU A 151 4.09 11.16 5.94
CA LEU A 151 4.18 10.61 4.59
C LEU A 151 3.29 11.42 3.65
N SER A 152 3.76 11.61 2.44
CA SER A 152 2.98 12.25 1.38
C SER A 152 1.91 11.30 0.83
N PRO A 153 0.83 11.82 0.22
CA PRO A 153 -0.08 10.99 -0.57
C PRO A 153 0.62 10.24 -1.71
N ALA A 154 1.78 10.72 -2.18
CA ALA A 154 2.53 10.05 -3.23
C ALA A 154 3.18 8.75 -2.74
N GLU A 155 3.66 8.73 -1.49
CA GLU A 155 4.33 7.58 -0.87
C GLU A 155 3.34 6.59 -0.25
N SER A 156 2.31 7.08 0.45
CA SER A 156 1.40 6.20 1.21
C SER A 156 0.39 5.46 0.35
N VAL A 157 -0.05 6.06 -0.77
CA VAL A 157 -1.12 5.49 -1.60
C VAL A 157 -0.69 4.19 -2.30
N PRO A 158 0.49 4.10 -2.96
CA PRO A 158 0.94 2.85 -3.58
C PRO A 158 1.07 1.70 -2.58
N GLU A 159 1.66 1.95 -1.41
CA GLU A 159 1.87 0.93 -0.39
C GLU A 159 0.53 0.46 0.21
N LEU A 160 -0.42 1.37 0.46
CA LEU A 160 -1.75 0.98 0.91
C LEU A 160 -2.52 0.18 -0.15
N LEU A 161 -2.37 0.54 -1.43
CA LEU A 161 -2.97 -0.21 -2.54
C LEU A 161 -2.45 -1.66 -2.56
N LEU A 162 -1.13 -1.86 -2.42
CA LEU A 162 -0.55 -3.20 -2.35
C LEU A 162 -0.98 -3.97 -1.10
N ASP A 163 -0.98 -3.32 0.06
CA ASP A 163 -1.45 -3.90 1.31
C ASP A 163 -2.94 -4.31 1.23
N THR A 164 -3.78 -3.52 0.54
CA THR A 164 -5.20 -3.84 0.36
C THR A 164 -5.42 -5.09 -0.50
N LEU A 165 -4.56 -5.34 -1.50
CA LEU A 165 -4.62 -6.60 -2.26
C LEU A 165 -4.19 -7.79 -1.40
N GLY A 166 -3.16 -7.64 -0.56
CA GLY A 166 -2.61 -8.75 0.21
C GLY A 166 -2.27 -9.94 -0.70
N SER A 167 -2.65 -11.15 -0.30
CA SER A 167 -2.44 -12.38 -1.08
C SER A 167 -3.56 -12.75 -2.05
N ARG A 168 -4.60 -11.92 -2.17
CA ARG A 168 -5.81 -12.23 -2.96
C ARG A 168 -5.91 -11.37 -4.22
N ALA A 169 -6.63 -11.89 -5.22
CA ALA A 169 -7.09 -11.08 -6.32
C ALA A 169 -8.40 -10.35 -5.96
N MET A 170 -8.59 -9.17 -6.53
CA MET A 170 -9.78 -8.34 -6.31
C MET A 170 -10.21 -7.67 -7.60
N LEU A 171 -11.50 -7.35 -7.73
CA LEU A 171 -11.95 -6.45 -8.80
C LEU A 171 -11.34 -5.05 -8.58
N ARG A 172 -10.91 -4.38 -9.66
CA ARG A 172 -10.28 -3.04 -9.58
C ARG A 172 -11.14 -2.04 -8.82
N THR A 173 -12.45 -2.06 -9.05
CA THR A 173 -13.41 -1.18 -8.37
C THR A 173 -13.46 -1.44 -6.86
N GLU A 174 -13.44 -2.71 -6.46
CA GLU A 174 -13.44 -3.12 -5.05
C GLU A 174 -12.11 -2.80 -4.38
N TRP A 175 -10.99 -3.12 -5.04
CA TRP A 175 -9.65 -2.81 -4.59
C TRP A 175 -9.49 -1.31 -4.27
N LEU A 176 -9.85 -0.45 -5.22
CA LEU A 176 -9.80 1.00 -5.02
C LEU A 176 -10.76 1.46 -3.92
N LYS A 177 -11.95 0.87 -3.83
CA LYS A 177 -12.94 1.20 -2.78
C LYS A 177 -12.41 0.85 -1.38
N GLN A 178 -11.85 -0.34 -1.20
CA GLN A 178 -11.30 -0.77 0.08
C GLN A 178 -10.08 0.07 0.50
N ALA A 179 -9.18 0.39 -0.44
CA ALA A 179 -8.03 1.25 -0.15
C ALA A 179 -8.46 2.67 0.26
N LYS A 180 -9.42 3.26 -0.48
CA LYS A 180 -10.00 4.59 -0.16
C LYS A 180 -10.69 4.63 1.22
N ALA A 181 -11.28 3.52 1.65
CA ALA A 181 -11.94 3.45 2.95
C ALA A 181 -10.93 3.55 4.12
N ARG A 182 -9.71 3.06 3.92
CA ARG A 182 -8.63 3.05 4.93
C ARG A 182 -7.90 4.38 5.04
N LEU A 183 -7.86 5.17 3.97
CA LEU A 183 -7.12 6.43 3.92
C LEU A 183 -7.93 7.53 3.23
N LYS A 184 -8.44 8.47 4.04
CA LYS A 184 -9.29 9.58 3.60
C LYS A 184 -8.46 10.82 3.23
N GLY A 185 -9.04 11.72 2.43
CA GLY A 185 -8.41 13.00 2.04
C GLY A 185 -7.53 12.94 0.78
N VAL A 186 -7.44 11.79 0.11
CA VAL A 186 -6.69 11.67 -1.15
C VAL A 186 -7.62 11.93 -2.34
N PRO A 187 -7.26 12.83 -3.28
CA PRO A 187 -8.03 13.06 -4.50
C PRO A 187 -8.25 11.79 -5.31
N ALA A 188 -9.44 11.63 -5.90
CA ALA A 188 -9.78 10.43 -6.66
C ALA A 188 -8.79 10.13 -7.81
N GLY A 189 -8.29 11.17 -8.47
CA GLY A 189 -7.28 11.04 -9.53
C GLY A 189 -5.96 10.43 -9.06
N ARG A 190 -5.51 10.72 -7.83
CA ARG A 190 -4.25 10.16 -7.30
C ARG A 190 -4.34 8.65 -7.10
N TRP A 191 -5.48 8.13 -6.66
CA TRP A 191 -5.70 6.68 -6.55
C TRP A 191 -5.62 5.98 -7.90
N ALA A 192 -6.28 6.53 -8.91
CA ALA A 192 -6.29 5.97 -10.25
C ALA A 192 -4.89 6.01 -10.89
N ALA A 193 -4.17 7.12 -10.73
CA ALA A 193 -2.80 7.28 -11.19
C ALA A 193 -1.85 6.29 -10.51
N ALA A 194 -1.85 6.21 -9.18
CA ALA A 194 -0.99 5.28 -8.44
C ALA A 194 -1.30 3.80 -8.78
N ALA A 195 -2.57 3.43 -8.96
CA ALA A 195 -2.92 2.09 -9.42
C ALA A 195 -2.41 1.81 -10.85
N GLY A 196 -2.43 2.81 -11.74
CA GLY A 196 -1.84 2.73 -13.07
C GLY A 196 -0.32 2.57 -13.03
N GLU A 197 0.36 3.36 -12.19
CA GLU A 197 1.81 3.27 -11.95
C GLU A 197 2.21 1.87 -11.45
N LEU A 198 1.46 1.30 -10.49
CA LEU A 198 1.72 -0.06 -10.00
C LEU A 198 1.57 -1.14 -11.08
N VAL A 199 0.62 -0.96 -12.00
CA VAL A 199 0.43 -1.87 -13.14
C VAL A 199 1.54 -1.70 -14.18
N SER A 200 1.92 -0.47 -14.53
CA SER A 200 2.98 -0.22 -15.51
C SER A 200 4.36 -0.67 -15.01
N GLN A 201 4.59 -0.63 -13.71
CA GLN A 201 5.80 -1.16 -13.05
C GLN A 201 5.78 -2.70 -12.90
N GLY A 202 4.69 -3.37 -13.26
CA GLY A 202 4.56 -4.83 -13.09
C GLY A 202 4.46 -5.30 -11.64
N ARG A 203 4.22 -4.40 -10.67
CA ARG A 203 3.97 -4.76 -9.26
C ARG A 203 2.56 -5.32 -9.06
N VAL A 204 1.62 -4.91 -9.91
CA VAL A 204 0.24 -5.41 -9.94
C VAL A 204 -0.07 -5.91 -11.35
N LEU A 205 -0.60 -7.13 -11.44
CA LEU A 205 -1.12 -7.67 -12.68
C LEU A 205 -2.59 -7.27 -12.84
N LEU A 206 -2.92 -6.73 -14.00
CA LEU A 206 -4.29 -6.39 -14.40
C LEU A 206 -4.76 -7.42 -15.42
N HIS A 207 -5.85 -8.11 -15.14
CA HIS A 207 -6.43 -9.09 -16.04
C HIS A 207 -7.90 -8.76 -16.32
N THR A 208 -8.27 -8.65 -17.59
CA THR A 208 -9.66 -8.43 -17.99
C THR A 208 -10.39 -9.76 -18.07
N VAL A 209 -11.37 -9.96 -17.21
CA VAL A 209 -12.22 -11.15 -17.17
C VAL A 209 -13.63 -10.81 -17.64
N ARG A 210 -14.35 -11.79 -18.18
CA ARG A 210 -15.78 -11.67 -18.46
C ARG A 210 -16.56 -12.46 -17.42
N ILE A 211 -17.35 -11.77 -16.61
CA ILE A 211 -18.24 -12.37 -15.61
C ILE A 211 -19.66 -11.97 -16.01
N ASP A 212 -20.52 -12.96 -16.26
CA ASP A 212 -21.91 -12.76 -16.69
C ASP A 212 -22.03 -11.83 -17.92
N GLY A 213 -21.13 -12.03 -18.90
CA GLY A 213 -21.06 -11.22 -20.14
C GLY A 213 -20.45 -9.82 -19.97
N LYS A 214 -20.23 -9.35 -18.74
CA LYS A 214 -19.64 -8.04 -18.46
C LYS A 214 -18.13 -8.14 -18.36
N LYS A 215 -17.43 -7.22 -19.04
CA LYS A 215 -15.97 -7.05 -18.87
C LYS A 215 -15.72 -6.41 -17.52
N VAL A 216 -14.95 -7.09 -16.67
CA VAL A 216 -14.47 -6.55 -15.40
C VAL A 216 -12.96 -6.73 -15.31
N GLU A 217 -12.32 -5.86 -14.56
CA GLU A 217 -10.87 -5.89 -14.38
C GLU A 217 -10.54 -6.46 -13.01
N ALA A 218 -9.78 -7.55 -13.00
CA ALA A 218 -9.22 -8.16 -11.79
C ALA A 218 -7.77 -7.70 -11.62
N CYS A 219 -7.40 -7.39 -10.38
CA CYS A 219 -6.06 -6.95 -9.98
C CYS A 219 -5.50 -7.92 -8.95
N VAL A 220 -4.20 -8.23 -9.04
CA VAL A 220 -3.47 -9.02 -8.05
C VAL A 220 -2.03 -8.54 -7.95
N ARG A 221 -1.39 -8.72 -6.81
CA ARG A 221 0.07 -8.52 -6.70
C ARG A 221 0.80 -9.54 -7.58
N ALA A 222 1.90 -9.13 -8.20
CA ALA A 222 2.63 -9.97 -9.16
C ALA A 222 3.15 -11.28 -8.53
N GLU A 223 3.62 -11.21 -7.29
CA GLU A 223 4.06 -12.35 -6.47
C GLU A 223 2.91 -13.33 -6.12
N HIS A 224 1.66 -12.93 -6.28
CA HIS A 224 0.48 -13.73 -5.98
C HIS A 224 -0.38 -14.00 -7.23
N ARG A 225 0.26 -14.07 -8.41
CA ARG A 225 -0.43 -14.29 -9.71
C ARG A 225 -1.45 -15.43 -9.71
N SER A 226 -1.21 -16.50 -8.94
CA SER A 226 -2.11 -17.65 -8.84
C SER A 226 -3.48 -17.29 -8.24
N ALA A 227 -3.56 -16.26 -7.40
CA ALA A 227 -4.81 -15.81 -6.81
C ALA A 227 -5.79 -15.22 -7.83
N LEU A 228 -5.35 -14.90 -9.07
CA LEU A 228 -6.29 -14.55 -10.15
C LEU A 228 -7.26 -15.69 -10.46
N LEU A 229 -6.85 -16.94 -10.25
CA LEU A 229 -7.72 -18.10 -10.45
C LEU A 229 -8.93 -18.07 -9.49
N ASP A 230 -8.78 -17.46 -8.32
CA ASP A 230 -9.89 -17.35 -7.36
C ASP A 230 -11.01 -16.42 -7.85
N VAL A 231 -10.71 -15.50 -8.78
CA VAL A 231 -11.75 -14.67 -9.42
C VAL A 231 -12.66 -15.51 -10.31
N TYR A 232 -12.14 -16.60 -10.90
CA TYR A 232 -12.90 -17.51 -11.75
C TYR A 232 -13.66 -18.58 -10.97
N ARG A 233 -13.27 -18.82 -9.70
CA ARG A 233 -13.86 -19.88 -8.87
C ARG A 233 -15.41 -19.81 -8.80
N PRO A 234 -16.04 -18.65 -8.55
CA PRO A 234 -17.51 -18.58 -8.52
C PRO A 234 -18.17 -18.89 -9.88
N VAL A 235 -17.50 -18.54 -10.98
CA VAL A 235 -18.01 -18.84 -12.34
C VAL A 235 -17.91 -20.33 -12.62
N LEU A 236 -16.80 -20.96 -12.25
CA LEU A 236 -16.62 -22.41 -12.36
C LEU A 236 -17.63 -23.16 -11.49
N GLU A 237 -17.87 -22.71 -10.27
CA GLU A 237 -18.88 -23.30 -9.38
C GLU A 237 -20.30 -23.22 -9.96
N ARG A 238 -20.67 -22.08 -10.56
CA ARG A 238 -21.96 -21.95 -11.27
C ARG A 238 -22.06 -22.89 -12.47
N LEU A 239 -21.00 -23.00 -13.28
CA LEU A 239 -20.97 -23.90 -14.43
C LEU A 239 -21.09 -25.37 -14.02
N ILE A 240 -20.39 -25.77 -12.95
CA ILE A 240 -20.50 -27.11 -12.35
C ILE A 240 -21.95 -27.39 -11.94
N GLU A 241 -22.60 -26.43 -11.29
CA GLU A 241 -23.99 -26.56 -10.87
C GLU A 241 -24.96 -26.66 -12.06
N GLU A 242 -24.73 -25.91 -13.13
CA GLU A 242 -25.49 -26.04 -14.37
C GLU A 242 -25.32 -27.42 -15.01
N TRP A 243 -24.10 -27.96 -15.05
CA TRP A 243 -23.84 -29.31 -15.55
C TRP A 243 -24.54 -30.40 -14.72
N ARG A 244 -24.56 -30.24 -13.40
CA ARG A 244 -25.33 -31.14 -12.52
C ARG A 244 -26.83 -31.11 -12.86
N ARG A 245 -27.39 -29.91 -13.12
CA ARG A 245 -28.80 -29.76 -13.53
C ARG A 245 -29.10 -30.41 -14.89
N LEU A 246 -28.10 -30.48 -15.77
CA LEU A 246 -28.19 -31.18 -17.06
C LEU A 246 -27.97 -32.69 -16.95
N GLY A 247 -27.73 -33.21 -15.74
CA GLY A 247 -27.56 -34.65 -15.48
C GLY A 247 -26.13 -35.18 -15.67
N ILE A 248 -25.12 -34.30 -15.82
CA ILE A 248 -23.73 -34.72 -15.88
C ILE A 248 -23.28 -35.18 -14.48
N ARG A 249 -22.63 -36.34 -14.39
CA ARG A 249 -22.20 -36.92 -13.11
C ARG A 249 -20.94 -36.24 -12.57
N GLU A 250 -20.78 -36.23 -11.26
CA GLU A 250 -19.65 -35.60 -10.57
C GLU A 250 -18.29 -36.16 -11.05
N GLU A 251 -18.20 -37.45 -11.35
CA GLU A 251 -17.00 -38.07 -11.91
C GLU A 251 -16.66 -37.55 -13.32
N GLU A 252 -17.68 -37.28 -14.14
CA GLU A 252 -17.51 -36.74 -15.48
C GLU A 252 -17.05 -35.28 -15.42
N ILE A 253 -17.62 -34.51 -14.50
CA ILE A 253 -17.22 -33.12 -14.20
C ILE A 253 -15.79 -33.08 -13.69
N ARG A 254 -15.43 -33.92 -12.70
CA ARG A 254 -14.05 -34.00 -12.19
C ARG A 254 -13.08 -34.42 -13.29
N ARG A 255 -13.41 -35.42 -14.10
CA ARG A 255 -12.55 -35.84 -15.22
C ARG A 255 -12.35 -34.72 -16.24
N PHE A 256 -13.38 -33.91 -16.50
CA PHE A 256 -13.27 -32.74 -17.37
C PHE A 256 -12.39 -31.63 -16.76
N LEU A 257 -12.64 -31.27 -15.50
CA LEU A 257 -11.95 -30.18 -14.80
C LEU A 257 -10.52 -30.53 -14.38
N ALA A 258 -10.26 -31.80 -14.06
CA ALA A 258 -8.93 -32.28 -13.73
C ALA A 258 -7.95 -32.09 -14.89
N PHE A 259 -8.45 -31.93 -16.13
CA PHE A 259 -7.68 -31.84 -17.35
C PHE A 259 -6.40 -32.66 -17.24
N GLU A 260 -6.53 -33.96 -16.92
CA GLU A 260 -5.45 -34.88 -17.25
C GLU A 260 -5.53 -35.01 -18.76
N PRO A 261 -4.55 -34.47 -19.51
CA PRO A 261 -4.49 -34.80 -20.91
C PRO A 261 -4.37 -36.31 -20.97
N ARG A 262 -5.33 -36.99 -21.61
CA ARG A 262 -5.19 -38.42 -21.88
C ARG A 262 -3.82 -38.61 -22.53
N GLY A 263 -2.94 -39.33 -21.84
CA GLY A 263 -1.57 -39.56 -22.31
C GLY A 263 -0.51 -38.57 -21.82
N ALA A 264 -0.70 -37.77 -20.76
CA ALA A 264 0.38 -36.94 -20.21
C ALA A 264 1.60 -37.76 -19.75
N ALA A 265 1.38 -38.85 -19.04
CA ALA A 265 2.45 -39.78 -18.66
C ALA A 265 3.12 -40.42 -19.89
N LEU A 266 2.33 -40.79 -20.91
CA LEU A 266 2.83 -41.34 -22.17
C LEU A 266 3.60 -40.30 -22.99
N ALA A 267 3.16 -39.03 -22.97
CA ALA A 267 3.84 -37.91 -23.60
C ALA A 267 5.19 -37.64 -22.93
N GLU A 268 5.26 -37.70 -21.60
CA GLU A 268 6.53 -37.59 -20.87
C GLU A 268 7.49 -38.74 -21.23
N GLU A 269 6.98 -39.97 -21.33
CA GLU A 269 7.77 -41.14 -21.74
C GLU A 269 8.30 -41.02 -23.18
N VAL A 270 7.43 -40.65 -24.14
CA VAL A 270 7.80 -40.40 -25.53
C VAL A 270 8.81 -39.24 -25.64
N PHE A 271 8.64 -38.17 -24.86
CA PHE A 271 9.55 -37.02 -24.88
C PHE A 271 10.91 -37.36 -24.27
N ALA A 272 10.94 -38.10 -23.16
CA ALA A 272 12.18 -38.56 -22.55
C ALA A 272 12.99 -39.42 -23.53
N GLU A 273 12.31 -40.30 -24.29
CA GLU A 273 12.98 -41.15 -25.27
C GLU A 273 13.41 -40.39 -26.53
N LEU A 274 12.64 -39.38 -26.97
CA LEU A 274 13.06 -38.46 -28.02
C LEU A 274 14.36 -37.72 -27.65
N LEU A 275 14.45 -37.21 -26.42
CA LEU A 275 15.65 -36.53 -25.93
C LEU A 275 16.86 -37.48 -25.84
N ARG A 276 16.66 -38.78 -25.64
CA ARG A 276 17.75 -39.77 -25.72
C ARG A 276 18.14 -40.02 -27.18
N LEU A 277 17.17 -40.20 -28.07
CA LEU A 277 17.40 -40.40 -29.50
C LEU A 277 18.16 -39.23 -30.12
N GLU A 278 17.85 -37.99 -29.74
CA GLU A 278 18.53 -36.79 -30.26
C GLU A 278 19.99 -36.66 -29.82
N ARG A 279 20.38 -37.27 -28.69
CA ARG A 279 21.79 -37.35 -28.29
C ARG A 279 22.56 -38.36 -29.13
N GLU A 280 21.89 -39.41 -29.60
CA GLU A 280 22.48 -40.47 -30.44
C GLU A 280 22.50 -40.07 -31.92
N SER A 281 21.51 -39.29 -32.37
CA SER A 281 21.29 -38.93 -33.77
C SER A 281 20.71 -37.51 -33.86
N PRO A 282 21.39 -36.56 -34.52
CA PRO A 282 20.89 -35.19 -34.62
C PRO A 282 19.54 -35.14 -35.34
N PRO A 283 18.65 -34.21 -34.97
CA PRO A 283 17.35 -34.03 -35.62
C PRO A 283 17.49 -33.57 -37.09
N PRO A 284 16.47 -33.80 -37.95
CA PRO A 284 15.14 -34.35 -37.63
C PRO A 284 15.14 -35.88 -37.53
N ASN A 285 14.44 -36.42 -36.53
CA ASN A 285 14.33 -37.87 -36.31
C ASN A 285 13.03 -38.42 -36.91
N PRO A 286 13.07 -39.51 -37.71
CA PRO A 286 11.85 -40.16 -38.20
C PRO A 286 10.97 -40.64 -37.04
N VAL A 287 9.66 -40.38 -37.11
CA VAL A 287 8.72 -40.81 -36.06
C VAL A 287 8.69 -42.35 -35.91
N SER A 288 8.87 -43.07 -37.02
CA SER A 288 8.95 -44.53 -37.04
C SER A 288 10.16 -45.06 -36.27
N ARG A 289 11.29 -44.33 -36.30
CA ARG A 289 12.49 -44.67 -35.54
C ARG A 289 12.26 -44.49 -34.04
N LEU A 290 11.63 -43.39 -33.63
CA LEU A 290 11.28 -43.15 -32.23
C LEU A 290 10.32 -44.24 -31.71
N ARG A 291 9.25 -44.55 -32.47
CA ARG A 291 8.26 -45.58 -32.07
C ARG A 291 8.86 -46.97 -31.89
N ARG A 292 9.92 -47.32 -32.63
CA ARG A 292 10.59 -48.63 -32.54
C ARG A 292 11.55 -48.78 -31.35
N ARG A 293 11.81 -47.71 -30.58
CA ARG A 293 12.66 -47.75 -29.38
C ARG A 293 12.07 -48.71 -28.36
N GLU A 294 12.93 -49.53 -27.74
CA GLU A 294 12.53 -50.57 -26.79
C GLU A 294 11.63 -50.03 -25.67
N ALA A 295 11.97 -48.85 -25.13
CA ALA A 295 11.21 -48.16 -24.10
C ALA A 295 9.81 -47.69 -24.53
N LEU A 296 9.43 -47.80 -25.81
CA LEU A 296 8.12 -47.38 -26.32
C LEU A 296 7.36 -48.52 -27.01
N GLN A 297 7.92 -49.73 -27.08
CA GLN A 297 7.30 -50.87 -27.78
C GLN A 297 6.03 -51.37 -27.11
N HIS A 298 5.79 -51.05 -25.84
CA HIS A 298 4.54 -51.35 -25.14
C HIS A 298 3.38 -50.46 -25.57
N LEU A 299 3.64 -49.35 -26.27
CA LEU A 299 2.61 -48.42 -26.71
C LEU A 299 1.98 -48.90 -28.02
N SER A 300 0.65 -48.90 -28.06
CA SER A 300 -0.08 -49.03 -29.32
C SER A 300 0.21 -47.83 -30.24
N LYS A 301 -0.06 -47.98 -31.53
CA LYS A 301 0.10 -46.90 -32.50
C LYS A 301 -0.72 -45.66 -32.10
N GLU A 302 -1.95 -45.88 -31.66
CA GLU A 302 -2.90 -44.84 -31.26
C GLU A 302 -2.43 -44.13 -29.99
N GLN A 303 -1.84 -44.88 -29.04
CA GLN A 303 -1.26 -44.31 -27.82
C GLN A 303 -0.05 -43.45 -28.13
N PHE A 304 0.86 -43.92 -28.99
CA PHE A 304 2.02 -43.16 -29.43
C PHE A 304 1.62 -41.88 -30.17
N ASP A 305 0.65 -41.96 -31.09
CA ASP A 305 0.17 -40.79 -31.84
C ASP A 305 -0.46 -39.74 -30.92
N ALA A 306 -1.33 -40.17 -30.00
CA ALA A 306 -1.94 -39.27 -29.03
C ALA A 306 -0.88 -38.57 -28.16
N ALA A 307 0.16 -39.30 -27.73
CA ALA A 307 1.26 -38.75 -26.95
C ALA A 307 2.10 -37.74 -27.77
N ALA A 308 2.45 -38.06 -29.02
CA ALA A 308 3.22 -37.17 -29.90
C ALA A 308 2.44 -35.89 -30.25
N LEU A 309 1.14 -35.99 -30.52
CA LEU A 309 0.26 -34.84 -30.77
C LEU A 309 0.09 -33.98 -29.52
N GLU A 310 0.03 -34.58 -28.33
CA GLU A 310 -0.01 -33.87 -27.06
C GLU A 310 1.28 -33.05 -26.83
N LEU A 311 2.44 -33.62 -27.15
CA LEU A 311 3.71 -32.89 -27.11
C LEU A 311 3.76 -31.73 -28.11
N LEU A 312 3.25 -31.93 -29.33
CA LEU A 312 3.16 -30.88 -30.35
C LEU A 312 2.25 -29.74 -29.90
N ARG A 313 1.08 -30.06 -29.31
CA ARG A 313 0.12 -29.09 -28.78
C ARG A 313 0.71 -28.24 -27.66
N LYS A 314 1.53 -28.85 -26.79
CA LYS A 314 2.29 -28.17 -25.73
C LYS A 314 3.53 -27.44 -26.23
N GLN A 315 3.85 -27.53 -27.52
CA GLN A 315 5.03 -26.93 -28.15
C GLN A 315 6.36 -27.47 -27.61
N PHE A 316 6.38 -28.65 -26.97
CA PHE A 316 7.61 -29.31 -26.56
C PHE A 316 8.37 -29.95 -27.72
N VAL A 317 7.66 -30.27 -28.79
CA VAL A 317 8.25 -30.82 -30.01
C VAL A 317 7.79 -30.04 -31.23
N TYR A 318 8.57 -30.13 -32.29
CA TYR A 318 8.17 -29.83 -33.65
C TYR A 318 7.97 -31.15 -34.39
N MET A 319 6.91 -31.26 -35.17
CA MET A 319 6.68 -32.38 -36.07
C MET A 319 6.51 -31.88 -37.50
N ALA A 320 7.28 -32.42 -38.45
CA ALA A 320 7.20 -32.01 -39.85
C ALA A 320 6.04 -32.76 -40.54
N PRO A 321 5.09 -32.06 -41.17
CA PRO A 321 4.03 -32.71 -41.94
C PRO A 321 4.59 -33.39 -43.19
N HIS A 322 3.91 -34.43 -43.66
CA HIS A 322 4.25 -35.15 -44.87
C HIS A 322 3.35 -34.70 -46.03
N ASP A 323 3.88 -33.89 -46.95
CA ASP A 323 3.13 -33.19 -48.02
C ASP A 323 2.32 -34.12 -48.95
N HIS A 324 2.74 -35.38 -49.09
CA HIS A 324 2.12 -36.35 -49.99
C HIS A 324 1.73 -37.67 -49.33
N ALA A 325 1.28 -37.64 -48.06
CA ALA A 325 0.99 -38.85 -47.30
C ALA A 325 -0.03 -39.78 -47.97
N MET A 326 -0.99 -39.23 -48.73
CA MET A 326 -2.01 -40.01 -49.44
C MET A 326 -1.46 -40.85 -50.62
N ARG A 327 -0.24 -40.59 -51.09
CA ARG A 327 0.41 -41.39 -52.15
C ARG A 327 1.14 -42.62 -51.61
N LEU A 328 1.37 -42.68 -50.31
CA LEU A 328 2.00 -43.82 -49.64
C LEU A 328 1.04 -45.01 -49.57
N THR A 329 1.58 -46.22 -49.43
CA THR A 329 0.75 -47.40 -49.16
C THR A 329 0.12 -47.33 -47.76
N ALA A 330 -0.82 -48.22 -47.45
CA ALA A 330 -1.43 -48.25 -46.12
C ALA A 330 -0.39 -48.58 -45.03
N GLU A 331 0.57 -49.45 -45.35
CA GLU A 331 1.65 -49.88 -44.47
C GLU A 331 2.61 -48.72 -44.18
N GLU A 332 3.02 -47.98 -45.22
CA GLU A 332 3.90 -46.81 -45.08
C GLU A 332 3.21 -45.68 -44.29
N ARG A 333 1.92 -45.41 -44.55
CA ARG A 333 1.16 -44.44 -43.76
C ARG A 333 1.03 -44.84 -42.30
N ALA A 334 0.93 -46.14 -42.00
CA ALA A 334 0.86 -46.64 -40.63
C ALA A 334 2.17 -46.43 -39.84
N GLU A 335 3.26 -46.04 -40.49
CA GLU A 335 4.51 -45.65 -39.82
C GLU A 335 4.55 -44.18 -39.39
N LEU A 336 3.70 -43.31 -39.95
CA LEU A 336 3.62 -41.87 -39.66
C LEU A 336 2.68 -41.57 -38.50
N VAL A 337 2.86 -40.45 -37.78
CA VAL A 337 1.88 -40.00 -36.76
C VAL A 337 0.69 -39.35 -37.45
N ALA A 338 -0.55 -39.75 -37.15
CA ALA A 338 -1.75 -39.21 -37.78
C ALA A 338 -2.57 -38.37 -36.80
N ASP A 339 -3.03 -37.18 -37.21
CA ASP A 339 -3.91 -36.32 -36.39
C ASP A 339 -5.39 -36.69 -36.44
N GLY A 340 -5.77 -37.66 -37.29
CA GLY A 340 -7.16 -38.04 -37.55
C GLY A 340 -7.95 -37.05 -38.41
N ALA A 341 -7.38 -35.87 -38.72
CA ALA A 341 -7.95 -34.85 -39.58
C ALA A 341 -7.34 -34.84 -41.00
N GLY A 342 -6.42 -35.78 -41.28
CA GLY A 342 -5.81 -35.98 -42.60
C GLY A 342 -4.36 -35.49 -42.69
N THR A 343 -3.79 -34.96 -41.60
CA THR A 343 -2.36 -34.62 -41.52
C THR A 343 -1.59 -35.81 -41.00
N TYR A 344 -0.46 -36.11 -41.66
CA TYR A 344 0.49 -37.11 -41.20
C TYR A 344 1.84 -36.45 -40.98
N TYR A 345 2.53 -36.84 -39.91
CA TYR A 345 3.85 -36.30 -39.56
C TYR A 345 4.92 -37.36 -39.75
N VAL A 346 6.03 -36.97 -40.40
CA VAL A 346 7.12 -37.90 -40.78
C VAL A 346 8.33 -37.81 -39.87
N SER A 347 8.57 -36.66 -39.28
CA SER A 347 9.67 -36.47 -38.34
C SER A 347 9.24 -35.69 -37.12
N ILE A 348 9.98 -35.88 -36.04
CA ILE A 348 9.78 -35.26 -34.74
C ILE A 348 11.13 -34.80 -34.20
N SER A 349 11.16 -33.61 -33.59
CA SER A 349 12.33 -33.06 -32.91
C SER A 349 11.92 -32.27 -31.67
N ALA A 350 12.71 -32.30 -30.61
CA ALA A 350 12.46 -31.46 -29.45
C ALA A 350 12.61 -29.97 -29.82
N ARG A 351 11.78 -29.13 -29.22
CA ARG A 351 11.95 -27.67 -29.29
C ARG A 351 12.79 -27.22 -28.11
N ALA A 352 13.94 -26.63 -28.41
CA ALA A 352 14.85 -26.01 -27.44
C ALA A 352 14.38 -24.60 -27.06
#